data_AF-A0A7W1RRY6-F1
#
_entry.id   AF-A0A7W1RRY6-F1
#
_cell.length_a   1.000
_cell.length_b   1.000
_cell.length_c   1.000
_cell.angle_alpha   90.00
_cell.angle_beta   90.00
_cell.angle_gamma   90.00
#
_symmetry.space_group_name_H-M   'P 1'
#
loop_
_entity.id
_entity.type
_entity.pdbx_description
1 polymer ?
#
loop_
_entity_poly.entity_id
_entity_poly.type
_entity_poly.pdbx_seq_one_letter_code
_entity_poly.pdbx_strand_id
1 'polypeptide(L)' 'MNLGGRALMGLLFFPRGGSSQVVRYLARFLPDAGWDVRVAAGSLGAEGEPTHA' A
#
# COMPACT_ATOMS: atom_id res chain seq x y z
N MET A 1 11.34 4.27 -25.26
CA MET A 1 10.89 3.27 -24.27
C MET A 1 10.64 4.04 -22.98
N ASN A 2 9.38 4.18 -22.56
CA ASN A 2 9.07 4.91 -21.33
C ASN A 2 9.51 4.03 -20.16
N LEU A 3 10.60 4.39 -19.47
CA LEU A 3 11.03 3.71 -18.25
C LEU A 3 10.11 4.19 -17.13
N GLY A 4 8.89 3.66 -17.11
CA GLY A 4 7.93 3.89 -16.03
C GLY A 4 8.59 3.65 -14.67
N GLY A 5 8.35 4.55 -13.72
CA GLY A 5 8.92 4.46 -12.38
C GLY A 5 8.40 3.23 -11.62
N ARG A 6 9.13 2.79 -10.59
CA ARG A 6 8.68 1.73 -9.67
C ARG A 6 8.46 2.30 -8.29
N ALA A 7 7.32 1.97 -7.67
CA ALA A 7 6.98 2.38 -6.32
C ALA A 7 6.63 1.17 -5.44
N LEU A 8 7.34 1.02 -4.32
CA LEU A 8 7.01 0.08 -3.26
C LEU A 8 6.54 0.85 -2.03
N MET A 9 5.31 0.60 -1.57
CA MET A 9 4.75 1.21 -0.37
C MET A 9 4.57 0.14 0.72
N GLY A 10 5.26 0.33 1.85
CA GLY A 10 5.14 -0.52 3.04
C GLY A 10 4.12 0.07 4.02
N LEU A 11 3.17 -0.74 4.49
CA LEU A 11 2.19 -0.35 5.51
C LEU A 11 2.22 -1.33 6.68
N LEU A 12 2.41 -0.79 7.87
CA LEU A 12 2.14 -1.48 9.13
C LEU A 12 0.75 -1.08 9.62
N PHE A 13 0.05 -2.02 10.26
CA PHE A 13 -1.29 -1.80 10.84
C PHE A 13 -2.38 -1.49 9.79
N PHE A 14 -2.24 -2.06 8.59
CA PHE A 14 -3.25 -1.99 7.53
C PHE A 14 -4.54 -2.72 7.94
N PRO A 15 -5.75 -2.27 7.53
CA PRO A 15 -6.08 -1.15 6.63
C PRO A 15 -6.37 0.18 7.34
N ARG A 16 -5.83 0.41 8.54
CA ARG A 16 -6.19 1.57 9.37
C ARG A 16 -5.22 2.74 9.20
N GLY A 17 -5.63 3.91 9.70
CA GLY A 17 -4.83 5.13 9.71
C GLY A 17 -4.85 5.92 8.39
N GLY A 18 -4.38 7.17 8.45
CA GLY A 18 -4.36 8.07 7.29
C GLY A 18 -3.44 7.60 6.17
N SER A 19 -2.33 6.94 6.50
CA SER A 19 -1.39 6.37 5.52
C SER A 19 -2.04 5.32 4.63
N SER A 20 -2.93 4.49 5.17
CA SER A 20 -3.69 3.52 4.37
C SER A 20 -4.57 4.20 3.32
N GLN A 21 -5.15 5.37 3.63
CA GLN A 21 -5.92 6.14 2.66
C GLN A 21 -5.04 6.77 1.57
N VAL A 22 -3.86 7.28 1.95
CA VAL A 22 -2.87 7.81 1.01
C VAL A 22 -2.40 6.73 0.05
N VAL A 23 -2.00 5.56 0.57
CA VAL A 23 -1.56 4.42 -0.26
C VAL A 23 -2.70 3.94 -1.16
N ARG A 24 -3.95 3.88 -0.67
CA ARG A 24 -5.10 3.54 -1.51
C ARG A 24 -5.27 4.51 -2.67
N TYR A 25 -5.10 5.81 -2.44
CA TYR A 25 -5.18 6.82 -3.49
C TYR A 25 -4.04 6.67 -4.49
N LEU A 26 -2.80 6.60 -4.02
CA LEU A 26 -1.62 6.50 -4.87
C LEU A 26 -1.60 5.20 -5.70
N ALA A 27 -1.90 4.06 -5.08
CA ALA A 27 -1.95 2.77 -5.76
C ALA A 27 -3.03 2.70 -6.84
N ARG A 28 -4.08 3.53 -6.74
CA ARG A 28 -5.13 3.63 -7.76
C ARG A 28 -4.68 4.43 -8.98
N PHE A 29 -3.94 5.53 -8.80
CA PHE A 29 -3.71 6.50 -9.89
C PHE A 29 -2.29 6.51 -10.45
N LEU A 30 -1.29 6.02 -9.72
CA LEU A 30 0.08 5.91 -10.23
C LEU A 30 0.23 4.98 -11.45
N PRO A 31 -0.53 3.86 -11.57
CA PRO A 31 -0.49 3.04 -12.79
C PRO A 31 -0.86 3.83 -14.06
N ASP A 32 -1.85 4.72 -13.98
CA ASP A 32 -2.26 5.58 -15.10
C ASP A 32 -1.16 6.58 -15.49
N ALA A 33 -0.30 6.95 -14.54
CA ALA A 33 0.90 7.75 -14.77
C ALA A 33 2.11 6.93 -15.25
N GLY A 34 1.92 5.63 -15.51
CA GLY A 34 2.95 4.73 -16.03
C GLY A 34 3.87 4.11 -14.97
N TRP A 35 3.48 4.10 -13.70
CA TRP A 35 4.27 3.50 -12.63
C TRP A 35 3.87 2.05 -12.36
N ASP A 36 4.85 1.18 -12.11
CA ASP A 36 4.64 -0.15 -11.53
C ASP A 36 4.57 -0.02 -10.00
N VAL A 37 3.43 -0.36 -9.42
CA VAL A 37 3.13 -0.15 -7.99
C VAL A 37 2.96 -1.48 -7.28
N ARG A 38 3.66 -1.63 -6.14
CA ARG A 38 3.44 -2.73 -5.20
C ARG A 38 3.17 -2.20 -3.80
N VAL A 39 2.24 -2.84 -3.11
CA VAL A 39 1.94 -2.58 -1.69
C VAL A 39 2.32 -3.82 -0.88
N ALA A 40 3.18 -3.63 0.10
CA ALA A 40 3.48 -4.63 1.12
C ALA A 40 2.79 -4.19 2.41
N ALA A 41 1.74 -4.91 2.80
CA ALA A 41 0.97 -4.61 4.00
C ALA A 41 1.11 -5.75 5.02
N GLY A 42 1.18 -5.39 6.29
CA GLY A 42 1.18 -6.34 7.40
C GLY A 42 0.54 -5.75 8.64
N SER A 43 -0.07 -6.62 9.44
CA SER A 43 -0.53 -6.34 10.79
C SER A 43 0.19 -7.26 11.76
N LEU A 44 0.22 -6.89 13.05
CA LEU A 44 0.62 -7.82 14.10
C LEU A 44 -0.52 -8.83 14.33
N GLY A 45 -0.18 -10.04 14.78
CA GLY A 45 -1.14 -11.13 15.07
C GLY A 45 -1.33 -12.12 13.92
N ALA A 46 -1.98 -13.24 14.21
CA ALA A 46 -2.34 -14.24 13.22
C ALA A 46 -3.52 -13.75 12.35
N GLU A 47 -3.75 -14.43 11.22
CA GLU A 47 -4.90 -14.16 10.36
C GLU A 47 -6.21 -14.31 11.17
N GLY A 48 -7.04 -13.28 11.14
CA GLY A 48 -8.31 -13.25 11.88
C GLY A 48 -8.19 -12.88 13.37
N GLU A 49 -6.99 -12.71 13.92
CA GLU A 49 -6.84 -12.22 15.29
C GLU A 49 -7.21 -10.73 15.39
N PRO A 50 -8.10 -10.35 16.33
CA PRO A 50 -8.34 -8.95 16.63
C PRO A 50 -7.09 -8.35 17.27
N THR A 51 -6.47 -7.40 16.59
CA THR A 51 -5.28 -6.72 17.10
C THR A 51 -5.53 -5.23 17.29
N HIS A 52 -4.84 -4.64 18.26
CA HIS A 52 -4.89 -3.19 18.51
C HIS A 52 -4.10 -2.37 17.49
N ALA A 53 -3.54 -3.03 16.46
CA ALA A 53 -2.89 -2.45 15.28
C ALA A 53 -3.82 -1.54 14.50
#